data_AF-A0A1I3P9V3-F1
#
_entry.id   AF-A0A1I3P9V3-F1
#
_cell.length_a   1.000
_cell.length_b   1.000
_cell.length_c   1.000
_cell.angle_alpha   90.00
_cell.angle_beta   90.00
_cell.angle_gamma   90.00
#
_symmetry.space_group_name_H-M   'P 1'
#
loop_
_entity.id
_entity.type
_entity.pdbx_description
1 polymer ?
#
loop_
_entity_poly.entity_id
_entity_poly.type
_entity_poly.pdbx_seq_one_letter_code
_entity_poly.pdbx_strand_id
1 'polypeptide(L)'
;MSNVIFLQFPTALLGRWRSEDDYNSAEYEIVVEGGGLKITAVDANDGEHFEVSGVKFDRETIMFDTLMPSTGRIAHLALKAIPGSQRATLTLTFTDTIELTRPVSDDLLPGLREIGWRNWDPIGLLAAGEQWHEKSFADEYDDYLRKVAADFRAGGSLAQAVEYLLRIEREHMVLGVRSGQEKRAEATAQAIQLYVASSAHVEGMYDGYVPASDFLVKAANGEVPLTGTEFAEQNLRLLIGYTSDADTSNRDWATLLLAGLEIDTPTVREALLKATQDCDASVRAEALLGLAERDSVLALPLVLRELERSECGYGTFQAAHAIANPSLLSGLRKWLGKGSTPWINDEINDAIAACEAALASN
;
A
#
# COMPACT_ATOMS: atom_id res chain seq x y z
N MET A 1 22.72 -20.51 -69.23
CA MET A 1 22.79 -21.12 -67.89
C MET A 1 21.73 -20.43 -67.05
N SER A 2 20.68 -21.15 -66.66
CA SER A 2 19.57 -20.58 -65.89
C SER A 2 20.06 -20.36 -64.45
N ASN A 3 20.07 -19.10 -63.99
CA ASN A 3 20.31 -18.78 -62.59
C ASN A 3 19.18 -19.37 -61.76
N VAL A 4 19.42 -20.51 -61.11
CA VAL A 4 18.53 -21.05 -60.07
C VAL A 4 18.76 -20.21 -58.82
N ILE A 5 17.89 -19.23 -58.59
CA ILE A 5 17.83 -18.52 -57.31
C ILE A 5 17.09 -19.44 -56.34
N PHE A 6 17.80 -20.04 -55.39
CA PHE A 6 17.19 -20.72 -54.26
C PHE A 6 16.56 -19.66 -53.37
N LEU A 7 15.29 -19.36 -53.60
CA LEU A 7 14.50 -18.55 -52.69
C LEU A 7 14.38 -19.32 -51.38
N GLN A 8 14.95 -18.79 -50.29
CA GLN A 8 14.86 -19.39 -48.96
C GLN A 8 13.48 -19.18 -48.32
N PHE A 9 12.42 -19.38 -49.09
CA PHE A 9 11.06 -19.28 -48.58
C PHE A 9 10.72 -20.52 -47.76
N PRO A 10 10.05 -20.37 -46.60
CA PRO A 10 9.49 -21.48 -45.87
C PRO A 10 8.24 -21.97 -46.60
N THR A 11 8.42 -22.74 -47.68
CA THR A 11 7.31 -23.18 -48.55
C THR A 11 6.26 -24.00 -47.80
N ALA A 12 6.66 -24.67 -46.71
CA ALA A 12 5.75 -25.40 -45.83
C ALA A 12 4.77 -24.50 -45.05
N LEU A 13 5.01 -23.18 -45.01
CA LEU A 13 4.17 -22.19 -44.34
C LEU A 13 3.28 -21.40 -45.32
N LEU A 14 3.34 -21.66 -46.62
CA LEU A 14 2.44 -21.02 -47.58
C LEU A 14 1.03 -21.59 -47.47
N GLY A 15 0.03 -20.72 -47.62
CA GLY A 15 -1.38 -21.07 -47.52
C GLY A 15 -2.08 -20.42 -46.34
N ARG A 16 -3.24 -20.98 -45.98
CA ARG A 16 -4.10 -20.48 -44.90
C ARG A 16 -3.86 -21.23 -43.61
N TRP A 17 -3.79 -20.48 -42.52
CA TRP A 17 -3.55 -20.99 -41.17
C TRP A 17 -4.56 -20.41 -40.22
N ARG A 18 -5.17 -21.28 -39.42
CA ARG A 18 -6.11 -20.92 -38.36
C ARG A 18 -5.83 -21.78 -37.14
N SER A 19 -6.02 -21.22 -35.96
CA SER A 19 -5.97 -21.99 -34.71
C SER A 19 -7.24 -22.84 -34.54
N GLU A 20 -7.09 -24.01 -33.94
CA GLU A 20 -8.23 -24.78 -33.40
C GLU A 20 -8.61 -24.31 -31.98
N ASP A 21 -7.86 -23.37 -31.41
CA ASP A 21 -8.10 -22.77 -30.09
C ASP A 21 -9.18 -21.69 -30.16
N ASP A 22 -10.24 -21.84 -29.35
CA ASP A 22 -11.35 -20.90 -29.24
C ASP A 22 -10.90 -19.49 -28.78
N TYR A 23 -9.72 -19.36 -28.16
CA TYR A 23 -9.16 -18.08 -27.72
C TYR A 23 -8.40 -17.32 -28.82
N ASN A 24 -8.15 -17.93 -29.99
CA ASN A 24 -7.44 -17.29 -31.10
C ASN A 24 -8.25 -17.39 -32.39
N SER A 25 -9.05 -16.37 -32.66
CA SER A 25 -9.86 -16.25 -33.88
C SER A 25 -9.08 -15.79 -35.11
N ALA A 26 -7.79 -15.45 -34.99
CA ALA A 26 -7.03 -14.94 -36.13
C ALA A 26 -6.79 -16.02 -37.20
N GLU A 27 -7.10 -15.69 -38.44
CA GLU A 27 -6.76 -16.47 -39.64
C GLU A 27 -5.70 -15.72 -40.45
N TYR A 28 -4.65 -16.43 -40.84
CA TYR A 28 -3.52 -15.90 -41.60
C TYR A 28 -3.47 -16.53 -43.00
N GLU A 29 -3.29 -15.72 -44.04
CA GLU A 29 -3.00 -16.18 -45.40
C GLU A 29 -1.61 -15.70 -45.80
N ILE A 30 -0.75 -16.65 -46.18
CA ILE A 30 0.66 -16.42 -46.47
C ILE A 30 0.93 -16.79 -47.93
N VAL A 31 1.34 -15.81 -48.72
CA VAL A 31 1.61 -15.95 -50.16
C VAL A 31 2.95 -15.36 -50.54
N VAL A 32 3.52 -15.85 -51.64
CA VAL A 32 4.71 -15.24 -52.26
C VAL A 32 4.25 -14.15 -53.21
N GLU A 33 4.64 -12.90 -52.94
CA GLU A 33 4.34 -11.75 -53.80
C GLU A 33 5.58 -10.86 -53.90
N GLY A 34 5.90 -10.35 -55.11
CA GLY A 34 6.98 -9.37 -55.31
C GLY A 34 8.39 -9.83 -54.92
N GLY A 35 8.64 -11.14 -54.80
CA GLY A 35 9.93 -11.68 -54.33
C GLY A 35 10.09 -11.71 -52.80
N GLY A 36 9.02 -11.50 -52.04
CA GLY A 36 8.94 -11.65 -50.59
C GLY A 36 7.71 -12.45 -50.15
N LEU A 37 7.47 -12.50 -48.85
CA LEU A 37 6.22 -13.01 -48.28
C LEU A 37 5.25 -11.85 -48.04
N LYS A 38 4.01 -12.03 -48.47
CA LYS A 38 2.88 -11.21 -48.03
C LYS A 38 2.02 -12.03 -47.11
N ILE A 39 1.64 -11.41 -46.01
CA ILE A 39 0.81 -12.00 -44.97
C ILE A 39 -0.41 -11.10 -44.82
N THR A 40 -1.60 -11.69 -44.90
CA THR A 40 -2.85 -11.03 -44.54
C THR A 40 -3.45 -11.75 -43.35
N ALA A 41 -4.00 -10.99 -42.40
CA ALA A 41 -4.62 -11.53 -41.20
C ALA A 41 -6.02 -10.95 -41.01
N VAL A 42 -6.97 -11.80 -40.64
CA VAL A 42 -8.37 -11.45 -40.40
C VAL A 42 -8.89 -12.11 -39.12
N ASP A 43 -9.80 -11.45 -38.42
CA ASP A 43 -10.50 -12.05 -37.27
C ASP A 43 -11.62 -12.92 -37.84
N ALA A 44 -11.58 -14.22 -37.57
CA ALA A 44 -12.58 -15.15 -38.10
C ALA A 44 -13.98 -14.95 -37.49
N ASN A 45 -14.12 -14.20 -36.39
CA ASN A 45 -15.41 -13.96 -35.73
C ASN A 45 -16.20 -12.82 -36.40
N ASP A 46 -15.53 -11.71 -36.72
CA ASP A 46 -16.19 -10.50 -37.22
C ASP A 46 -15.61 -9.97 -38.56
N GLY A 47 -14.54 -10.58 -39.06
CA GLY A 47 -13.89 -10.21 -40.31
C GLY A 47 -12.98 -8.98 -40.22
N GLU A 48 -12.64 -8.49 -39.02
CA GLU A 48 -11.72 -7.37 -38.87
C GLU A 48 -10.36 -7.69 -39.49
N HIS A 49 -9.85 -6.78 -40.32
CA HIS A 49 -8.52 -6.90 -40.92
C HIS A 49 -7.45 -6.37 -39.97
N PHE A 50 -6.45 -7.19 -39.71
CA PHE A 50 -5.26 -6.79 -38.96
C PHE A 50 -4.29 -6.06 -39.90
N GLU A 51 -3.60 -5.07 -39.37
CA GLU A 51 -2.44 -4.48 -40.04
C GLU A 51 -1.20 -5.33 -39.78
N VAL A 52 -0.61 -5.89 -40.83
CA VAL A 52 0.58 -6.75 -40.73
C VAL A 52 1.84 -5.96 -41.09
N SER A 53 2.87 -6.06 -40.24
CA SER A 53 4.16 -5.40 -40.47
C SER A 53 5.33 -6.27 -39.99
N GLY A 54 6.56 -5.76 -40.12
CA GLY A 54 7.74 -6.41 -39.53
C GLY A 54 8.15 -7.79 -40.10
N VAL A 55 7.62 -8.19 -41.26
CA VAL A 55 7.80 -9.54 -41.81
C VAL A 55 9.28 -9.88 -42.05
N LYS A 56 9.75 -10.92 -41.37
CA LYS A 56 11.08 -11.53 -41.49
C LYS A 56 10.92 -13.04 -41.58
N PHE A 57 11.76 -13.72 -42.36
CA PHE A 57 11.66 -15.18 -42.48
C PHE A 57 13.01 -15.83 -42.74
N ASP A 58 13.09 -17.10 -42.36
CA ASP A 58 14.10 -18.05 -42.79
C ASP A 58 13.42 -19.29 -43.39
N ARG A 59 14.16 -20.39 -43.56
CA ARG A 59 13.63 -21.63 -44.17
C ARG A 59 12.58 -22.34 -43.32
N GLU A 60 12.53 -22.08 -42.02
CA GLU A 60 11.67 -22.80 -41.07
C GLU A 60 10.63 -21.88 -40.41
N THR A 61 10.94 -20.59 -40.29
CA THR A 61 10.20 -19.65 -39.43
C THR A 61 9.83 -18.37 -40.17
N ILE A 62 8.62 -17.87 -39.92
CA ILE A 62 8.18 -16.52 -40.30
C ILE A 62 7.89 -15.74 -39.02
N MET A 63 8.48 -14.56 -38.88
CA MET A 63 8.20 -13.61 -37.81
C MET A 63 7.54 -12.36 -38.38
N PHE A 64 6.53 -11.83 -37.70
CA PHE A 64 5.80 -10.63 -38.13
C PHE A 64 5.01 -10.04 -36.96
N ASP A 65 4.59 -8.80 -37.14
CA ASP A 65 3.78 -8.07 -36.16
C ASP A 65 2.37 -7.89 -36.70
N THR A 66 1.37 -7.95 -35.82
CA THR A 66 -0.01 -7.58 -36.14
C THR A 66 -0.50 -6.46 -35.23
N LEU A 67 -1.25 -5.51 -35.79
CA LEU A 67 -2.04 -4.53 -35.06
C LEU A 67 -3.52 -4.78 -35.34
N MET A 68 -4.32 -4.95 -34.29
CA MET A 68 -5.78 -5.01 -34.36
C MET A 68 -6.34 -3.58 -34.16
N PRO A 69 -6.95 -2.95 -35.19
CA PRO A 69 -7.40 -1.56 -35.10
C PRO A 69 -8.42 -1.29 -33.99
N SER A 70 -9.38 -2.20 -33.77
CA SER A 70 -10.46 -2.05 -32.78
C SER A 70 -9.97 -1.97 -31.34
N THR A 71 -8.89 -2.67 -31.00
CA THR A 71 -8.37 -2.76 -29.63
C THR A 71 -7.03 -2.04 -29.45
N GLY A 72 -6.36 -1.66 -30.54
CA GLY A 72 -5.00 -1.14 -30.51
C GLY A 72 -3.95 -2.17 -30.09
N ARG A 73 -4.31 -3.46 -29.99
CA ARG A 73 -3.40 -4.52 -29.55
C ARG A 73 -2.38 -4.82 -30.62
N ILE A 74 -1.11 -4.83 -30.21
CA ILE A 74 0.02 -5.24 -31.03
C ILE A 74 0.47 -6.63 -30.57
N ALA A 75 0.56 -7.57 -31.50
CA ALA A 75 1.15 -8.89 -31.26
C ALA A 75 2.44 -9.07 -32.08
N HIS A 76 3.45 -9.66 -31.45
CA HIS A 76 4.68 -10.13 -32.08
C HIS A 76 4.58 -11.64 -32.28
N LEU A 77 4.65 -12.12 -33.51
CA LEU A 77 4.38 -13.51 -33.86
C LEU A 77 5.59 -14.20 -34.47
N ALA A 78 5.73 -15.50 -34.18
CA ALA A 78 6.65 -16.42 -34.83
C ALA A 78 5.91 -17.71 -35.20
N LEU A 79 5.77 -17.97 -36.51
CA LEU A 79 5.15 -19.15 -37.07
C LEU A 79 6.23 -20.12 -37.55
N LYS A 80 6.18 -21.38 -37.10
CA LYS A 80 7.15 -22.43 -37.46
C LYS A 80 6.44 -23.70 -37.91
N ALA A 81 6.82 -24.24 -39.07
CA ALA A 81 6.22 -25.47 -39.59
C ALA A 81 6.64 -26.70 -38.76
N ILE A 82 5.73 -27.65 -38.57
CA ILE A 82 6.06 -28.97 -38.00
C ILE A 82 6.42 -29.93 -39.15
N PRO A 83 7.68 -30.40 -39.24
CA PRO A 83 8.15 -31.21 -40.37
C PRO A 83 7.28 -32.45 -40.62
N GLY A 84 6.98 -32.71 -41.91
CA GLY A 84 6.19 -33.88 -42.32
C GLY A 84 4.69 -33.81 -41.99
N SER A 85 4.16 -32.62 -41.65
CA SER A 85 2.75 -32.44 -41.33
C SER A 85 2.16 -31.16 -41.95
N GLN A 86 0.83 -31.06 -41.96
CA GLN A 86 0.08 -29.85 -42.32
C GLN A 86 -0.23 -29.00 -41.07
N ARG A 87 0.73 -28.91 -40.14
CA ARG A 87 0.58 -28.19 -38.87
C ARG A 87 1.77 -27.24 -38.66
N ALA A 88 1.52 -26.17 -37.91
CA ALA A 88 2.53 -25.20 -37.52
C ALA A 88 2.35 -24.81 -36.04
N THR A 89 3.43 -24.43 -35.39
CA THR A 89 3.40 -23.79 -34.07
C THR A 89 3.42 -22.29 -34.26
N LEU A 90 2.48 -21.59 -33.63
CA LEU A 90 2.46 -20.14 -33.53
C LEU A 90 2.85 -19.74 -32.11
N THR A 91 3.94 -18.98 -31.98
CA THR A 91 4.30 -18.29 -30.73
C THR A 91 3.91 -16.83 -30.88
N LEU A 92 3.21 -16.27 -29.90
CA LEU A 92 2.77 -14.88 -29.92
C LEU A 92 2.96 -14.20 -28.56
N THR A 93 3.25 -12.91 -28.57
CA THR A 93 3.30 -12.05 -27.38
C THR A 93 2.50 -10.78 -27.69
N PHE A 94 1.57 -10.41 -26.82
CA PHE A 94 0.74 -9.21 -26.99
C PHE A 94 1.17 -8.10 -26.05
N THR A 95 1.05 -6.86 -26.51
CA THR A 95 1.09 -5.67 -25.65
C THR A 95 -0.31 -5.44 -25.11
N ASP A 96 -0.46 -5.37 -23.80
CA ASP A 96 -1.69 -4.91 -23.14
C ASP A 96 -1.40 -3.65 -22.33
N THR A 97 -2.38 -2.75 -22.27
CA THR A 97 -2.29 -1.54 -21.46
C THR A 97 -3.37 -1.63 -20.40
N ILE A 98 -2.95 -1.84 -19.15
CA ILE A 98 -3.83 -1.90 -17.99
C ILE A 98 -3.56 -0.72 -17.07
N GLU A 99 -4.63 -0.09 -16.58
CA GLU A 99 -4.54 0.92 -15.54
C GLU A 99 -4.47 0.21 -14.18
N LEU A 100 -3.44 0.51 -13.40
CA LEU A 100 -3.24 -0.05 -12.08
C LEU A 100 -3.46 1.04 -11.04
N THR A 101 -4.34 0.79 -10.08
CA THR A 101 -4.45 1.60 -8.87
C THR A 101 -3.59 0.99 -7.78
N ARG A 102 -2.82 1.83 -7.08
CA ARG A 102 -2.09 1.39 -5.88
C ARG A 102 -3.13 1.01 -4.82
N PRO A 103 -3.12 -0.22 -4.29
CA PRO A 103 -3.99 -0.55 -3.17
C PRO A 103 -3.64 0.37 -2.00
N VAL A 104 -4.68 0.82 -1.28
CA VAL A 104 -4.52 1.42 0.04
C VAL A 104 -3.66 0.44 0.85
N SER A 105 -2.54 0.92 1.38
CA SER A 105 -1.67 0.18 2.29
C SER A 105 -2.51 -0.57 3.33
N ASP A 106 -2.17 -1.84 3.59
CA ASP A 106 -2.90 -2.70 4.54
C ASP A 106 -2.80 -2.21 6.00
N ASP A 107 -1.98 -1.20 6.26
CA ASP A 107 -1.80 -0.53 7.56
C ASP A 107 -3.10 0.15 8.06
N LEU A 108 -3.97 0.63 7.17
CA LEU A 108 -5.22 1.28 7.56
C LEU A 108 -6.31 0.28 7.93
N LEU A 109 -6.21 -0.97 7.48
CA LEU A 109 -7.32 -1.93 7.59
C LEU A 109 -7.80 -2.16 9.04
N PRO A 110 -6.93 -2.33 10.05
CA PRO A 110 -7.38 -2.54 11.42
C PRO A 110 -8.26 -1.39 11.94
N GLY A 111 -7.85 -0.13 11.72
CA GLY A 111 -8.64 1.03 12.13
C GLY A 111 -9.90 1.24 11.29
N LEU A 112 -9.87 0.91 9.99
CA LEU A 112 -11.07 0.90 9.16
C LEU A 112 -12.09 -0.12 9.67
N ARG A 113 -11.67 -1.33 10.03
CA ARG A 113 -12.57 -2.35 10.62
C ARG A 113 -13.18 -1.86 11.92
N GLU A 114 -12.39 -1.26 12.80
CA GLU A 114 -12.90 -0.70 14.06
C GLU A 114 -13.96 0.38 13.82
N ILE A 115 -13.74 1.27 12.84
CA ILE A 115 -14.73 2.27 12.45
C ILE A 115 -15.98 1.62 11.85
N GLY A 116 -15.81 0.65 10.95
CA GLY A 116 -16.90 -0.04 10.26
C GLY A 116 -17.83 -0.78 11.23
N TRP A 117 -17.26 -1.61 12.10
CA TRP A 117 -18.02 -2.39 13.09
C TRP A 117 -18.68 -1.52 14.16
N ARG A 118 -18.06 -0.38 14.52
CA ARG A 118 -18.64 0.54 15.51
C ARG A 118 -19.76 1.41 14.95
N ASN A 119 -19.61 1.91 13.72
CA ASN A 119 -20.46 2.98 13.21
C ASN A 119 -21.43 2.52 12.11
N TRP A 120 -21.07 1.47 11.34
CA TRP A 120 -21.74 1.21 10.08
C TRP A 120 -22.63 -0.02 10.05
N ASP A 121 -22.24 -1.15 10.68
CA ASP A 121 -22.87 -2.49 10.64
C ASP A 121 -24.37 -2.50 10.22
N PRO A 122 -24.66 -2.42 8.92
CA PRO A 122 -26.00 -2.07 8.45
C PRO A 122 -26.91 -3.29 8.35
N ILE A 123 -26.32 -4.49 8.20
CA ILE A 123 -26.99 -5.78 8.20
C ILE A 123 -27.08 -6.40 9.60
N GLY A 124 -26.43 -5.80 10.61
CA GLY A 124 -26.57 -6.15 12.02
C GLY A 124 -25.97 -7.52 12.34
N LEU A 125 -24.79 -7.81 11.78
CA LEU A 125 -24.09 -9.08 12.02
C LEU A 125 -23.49 -9.14 13.42
N LEU A 126 -23.17 -8.00 14.03
CA LEU A 126 -22.56 -7.93 15.36
C LEU A 126 -23.61 -7.55 16.41
N ALA A 127 -23.86 -8.47 17.35
CA ALA A 127 -24.75 -8.18 18.47
C ALA A 127 -24.11 -7.18 19.44
N ALA A 128 -24.96 -6.43 20.16
CA ALA A 128 -24.50 -5.42 21.12
C ALA A 128 -23.58 -6.05 22.19
N GLY A 129 -22.33 -5.56 22.25
CA GLY A 129 -21.30 -6.03 23.20
C GLY A 129 -20.45 -7.20 22.70
N GLU A 130 -20.68 -7.72 21.49
CA GLU A 130 -19.79 -8.69 20.87
C GLU A 130 -18.60 -8.03 20.18
N GLN A 131 -17.49 -8.77 20.08
CA GLN A 131 -16.30 -8.36 19.34
C GLN A 131 -16.25 -9.03 17.97
N TRP A 132 -15.84 -8.29 16.96
CA TRP A 132 -15.76 -8.74 15.57
C TRP A 132 -14.50 -9.57 15.26
N HIS A 133 -13.41 -9.37 16.02
CA HIS A 133 -12.05 -9.87 15.74
C HIS A 133 -11.93 -11.39 15.49
N GLU A 134 -12.79 -12.20 16.10
CA GLU A 134 -12.77 -13.68 15.96
C GLU A 134 -13.93 -14.22 15.10
N LYS A 135 -14.71 -13.35 14.46
CA LYS A 135 -15.86 -13.74 13.67
C LYS A 135 -15.42 -14.05 12.23
N SER A 136 -16.01 -15.08 11.63
CA SER A 136 -15.72 -15.48 10.24
C SER A 136 -16.16 -14.44 9.18
N PHE A 137 -16.90 -13.41 9.61
CA PHE A 137 -17.38 -12.31 8.78
C PHE A 137 -16.68 -10.99 9.10
N ALA A 138 -15.56 -11.00 9.84
CA ALA A 138 -14.84 -9.80 10.26
C ALA A 138 -14.45 -8.84 9.11
N ASP A 139 -14.33 -9.39 7.90
CA ASP A 139 -13.94 -8.74 6.65
C ASP A 139 -15.13 -8.29 5.77
N GLU A 140 -16.37 -8.55 6.18
CA GLU A 140 -17.59 -8.31 5.39
C GLU A 140 -17.70 -6.88 4.84
N TYR A 141 -17.11 -5.89 5.52
CA TYR A 141 -17.19 -4.49 5.15
C TYR A 141 -15.91 -3.91 4.54
N ASP A 142 -14.83 -4.68 4.46
CA ASP A 142 -13.49 -4.19 4.14
C ASP A 142 -13.45 -3.42 2.80
N ASP A 143 -14.03 -3.98 1.74
CA ASP A 143 -13.99 -3.38 0.40
C ASP A 143 -14.68 -2.01 0.35
N TYR A 144 -15.80 -1.85 1.07
CA TYR A 144 -16.53 -0.59 1.10
C TYR A 144 -15.76 0.47 1.88
N LEU A 145 -15.18 0.09 3.01
CA LEU A 145 -14.41 0.98 3.88
C LEU A 145 -13.11 1.42 3.19
N ARG A 146 -12.42 0.47 2.53
CA ARG A 146 -11.23 0.75 1.71
C ARG A 146 -11.55 1.69 0.57
N LYS A 147 -12.68 1.51 -0.12
CA LYS A 147 -13.10 2.43 -1.18
C LYS A 147 -13.32 3.85 -0.65
N VAL A 148 -14.02 4.02 0.48
CA VAL A 148 -14.22 5.35 1.08
C VAL A 148 -12.88 5.99 1.47
N ALA A 149 -11.97 5.21 2.07
CA ALA A 149 -10.64 5.69 2.44
C ALA A 149 -9.81 6.12 1.23
N ALA A 150 -9.85 5.33 0.15
CA ALA A 150 -9.18 5.64 -1.11
C ALA A 150 -9.74 6.92 -1.76
N ASP A 151 -11.06 7.08 -1.77
CA ASP A 151 -11.72 8.27 -2.32
C ASP A 151 -11.29 9.53 -1.53
N PHE A 152 -11.17 9.45 -0.20
CA PHE A 152 -10.66 10.57 0.61
C PHE A 152 -9.19 10.89 0.32
N ARG A 153 -8.32 9.88 0.17
CA ARG A 153 -6.92 10.09 -0.25
C ARG A 153 -6.83 10.75 -1.62
N ALA A 154 -7.77 10.47 -2.52
CA ALA A 154 -7.87 11.10 -3.84
C ALA A 154 -8.52 12.51 -3.81
N GLY A 155 -8.83 13.06 -2.65
CA GLY A 155 -9.43 14.39 -2.50
C GLY A 155 -10.97 14.42 -2.61
N GLY A 156 -11.62 13.26 -2.49
CA GLY A 156 -13.07 13.12 -2.45
C GLY A 156 -13.72 13.84 -1.25
N SER A 157 -14.95 14.30 -1.44
CA SER A 157 -15.70 15.02 -0.41
C SER A 157 -16.46 14.08 0.53
N LEU A 158 -16.74 14.57 1.75
CA LEU A 158 -17.57 13.85 2.72
C LEU A 158 -18.95 13.48 2.16
N ALA A 159 -19.56 14.39 1.38
CA ALA A 159 -20.86 14.15 0.76
C ALA A 159 -20.85 12.95 -0.20
N GLN A 160 -19.78 12.80 -0.99
CA GLN A 160 -19.61 11.67 -1.92
C GLN A 160 -19.42 10.34 -1.17
N ALA A 161 -18.67 10.35 -0.06
CA ALA A 161 -18.51 9.17 0.79
C ALA A 161 -19.84 8.75 1.45
N VAL A 162 -20.62 9.71 1.95
CA VAL A 162 -21.95 9.46 2.53
C VAL A 162 -22.90 8.89 1.49
N GLU A 163 -22.95 9.50 0.30
CA GLU A 163 -23.76 9.02 -0.82
C GLU A 163 -23.37 7.58 -1.21
N TYR A 164 -22.07 7.29 -1.27
CA TYR A 164 -21.57 5.95 -1.56
C TYR A 164 -22.04 4.92 -0.52
N LEU A 165 -21.86 5.18 0.78
CA LEU A 165 -22.26 4.26 1.84
C LEU A 165 -23.78 4.04 1.85
N LEU A 166 -24.58 5.09 1.65
CA LEU A 166 -26.03 4.98 1.52
C LEU A 166 -26.44 4.13 0.33
N ARG A 167 -25.76 4.28 -0.80
CA ARG A 167 -26.00 3.47 -2.00
C ARG A 167 -25.70 2.00 -1.74
N ILE A 168 -24.59 1.69 -1.05
CA ILE A 168 -24.26 0.31 -0.68
C ILE A 168 -25.35 -0.28 0.23
N GLU A 169 -25.76 0.43 1.29
CA GLU A 169 -26.81 -0.06 2.19
C GLU A 169 -28.14 -0.31 1.47
N ARG A 170 -28.57 0.64 0.63
CA ARG A 170 -29.91 0.64 0.02
C ARG A 170 -30.00 -0.33 -1.15
N GLU A 171 -28.98 -0.35 -1.99
CA GLU A 171 -29.00 -1.03 -3.28
C GLU A 171 -28.22 -2.34 -3.24
N HIS A 172 -26.99 -2.32 -2.75
CA HIS A 172 -26.12 -3.50 -2.79
C HIS A 172 -26.47 -4.52 -1.70
N MET A 173 -26.71 -4.04 -0.48
CA MET A 173 -27.16 -4.87 0.66
C MET A 173 -28.69 -5.04 0.69
N VAL A 174 -29.41 -4.43 -0.26
CA VAL A 174 -30.86 -4.59 -0.47
C VAL A 174 -31.70 -4.27 0.78
N LEU A 175 -31.25 -3.32 1.62
CA LEU A 175 -31.95 -2.97 2.86
C LEU A 175 -33.09 -1.97 2.66
N GLY A 176 -33.16 -1.32 1.48
CA GLY A 176 -34.10 -0.26 1.19
C GLY A 176 -33.89 0.98 2.08
N VAL A 177 -34.87 1.87 2.11
CA VAL A 177 -34.82 3.09 2.95
C VAL A 177 -35.25 2.76 4.37
N ARG A 178 -34.37 3.00 5.35
CA ARG A 178 -34.60 2.77 6.79
C ARG A 178 -34.25 4.02 7.61
N SER A 179 -34.87 4.16 8.78
CA SER A 179 -34.53 5.25 9.70
C SER A 179 -33.08 5.15 10.18
N GLY A 180 -32.35 6.26 10.17
CA GLY A 180 -30.99 6.35 10.74
C GLY A 180 -29.85 5.98 9.80
N GLN A 181 -30.13 5.60 8.54
CA GLN A 181 -29.11 5.30 7.54
C GLN A 181 -28.21 6.51 7.26
N GLU A 182 -28.80 7.69 7.08
CA GLU A 182 -28.06 8.93 6.82
C GLU A 182 -27.12 9.26 7.96
N LYS A 183 -27.60 9.18 9.20
CA LYS A 183 -26.80 9.45 10.39
C LYS A 183 -25.65 8.45 10.56
N ARG A 184 -25.87 7.16 10.29
CA ARG A 184 -24.79 6.16 10.31
C ARG A 184 -23.77 6.41 9.22
N ALA A 185 -24.21 6.55 7.97
CA ALA A 185 -23.33 6.79 6.82
C ALA A 185 -22.47 8.05 7.04
N GLU A 186 -23.06 9.13 7.55
CA GLU A 186 -22.35 10.35 7.92
C GLU A 186 -21.32 10.13 9.03
N ALA A 187 -21.69 9.47 10.13
CA ALA A 187 -20.76 9.18 11.23
C ALA A 187 -19.60 8.28 10.80
N THR A 188 -19.86 7.28 9.95
CA THR A 188 -18.84 6.40 9.38
C THR A 188 -17.90 7.18 8.46
N ALA A 189 -18.44 7.96 7.53
CA ALA A 189 -17.63 8.73 6.58
C ALA A 189 -16.77 9.78 7.29
N GLN A 190 -17.30 10.48 8.31
CA GLN A 190 -16.53 11.43 9.13
C GLN A 190 -15.39 10.73 9.87
N ALA A 191 -15.65 9.57 10.47
CA ALA A 191 -14.63 8.81 11.19
C ALA A 191 -13.52 8.32 10.25
N ILE A 192 -13.85 7.83 9.05
CA ILE A 192 -12.86 7.43 8.05
C ILE A 192 -12.07 8.65 7.56
N GLN A 193 -12.72 9.79 7.32
CA GLN A 193 -12.05 11.01 6.88
C GLN A 193 -11.00 11.48 7.90
N LEU A 194 -11.35 11.49 9.18
CA LEU A 194 -10.42 11.82 10.27
C LEU A 194 -9.27 10.82 10.34
N TYR A 195 -9.58 9.52 10.27
CA TYR A 195 -8.58 8.45 10.32
C TYR A 195 -7.58 8.51 9.16
N VAL A 196 -8.07 8.71 7.94
CA VAL A 196 -7.23 8.89 6.75
C VAL A 196 -6.39 10.16 6.86
N ALA A 197 -6.93 11.26 7.38
CA ALA A 197 -6.19 12.49 7.59
C ALA A 197 -5.08 12.34 8.65
N SER A 198 -5.33 11.60 9.73
CA SER A 198 -4.31 11.31 10.75
C SER A 198 -3.21 10.37 10.23
N SER A 199 -3.56 9.38 9.42
CA SER A 199 -2.56 8.45 8.84
C SER A 199 -1.77 9.09 7.71
N ALA A 200 -2.39 9.94 6.88
CA ALA A 200 -1.67 10.77 5.91
C ALA A 200 -0.75 11.80 6.58
N HIS A 201 -1.02 12.17 7.84
CA HIS A 201 -0.13 13.00 8.65
C HIS A 201 1.16 12.27 9.05
N VAL A 202 1.09 10.95 9.28
CA VAL A 202 2.27 10.10 9.53
C VAL A 202 3.08 9.89 8.25
N GLU A 203 2.41 9.66 7.11
CA GLU A 203 3.07 9.58 5.78
C GLU A 203 3.66 10.94 5.32
N GLY A 204 3.04 12.06 5.69
CA GLY A 204 3.48 13.42 5.34
C GLY A 204 4.54 14.04 6.27
N MET A 205 4.84 13.42 7.41
CA MET A 205 5.87 13.89 8.35
C MET A 205 7.30 13.68 7.81
N TYR A 206 7.46 12.79 6.83
CA TYR A 206 8.74 12.33 6.29
C TYR A 206 8.90 12.56 4.77
N ASP A 207 8.27 13.59 4.20
CA ASP A 207 8.43 13.88 2.76
C ASP A 207 9.88 14.30 2.45
N GLY A 208 10.69 13.31 2.02
CA GLY A 208 12.10 13.43 1.66
C GLY A 208 13.13 13.12 2.76
N TYR A 209 12.73 12.96 4.03
CA TYR A 209 13.64 12.57 5.11
C TYR A 209 13.64 11.05 5.30
N VAL A 210 14.61 10.38 4.67
CA VAL A 210 14.80 8.93 4.72
C VAL A 210 16.13 8.59 5.40
N PRO A 211 16.26 7.41 6.03
CA PRO A 211 17.53 7.02 6.62
C PRO A 211 18.56 6.77 5.51
N ALA A 212 19.83 7.04 5.81
CA ALA A 212 20.93 6.75 4.89
C ALA A 212 21.10 5.23 4.62
N SER A 213 20.64 4.38 5.54
CA SER A 213 20.73 2.92 5.43
C SER A 213 19.63 2.31 4.58
N ASP A 214 20.03 1.58 3.52
CA ASP A 214 19.13 0.75 2.69
C ASP A 214 18.37 -0.30 3.52
N PHE A 215 18.99 -0.82 4.59
CA PHE A 215 18.32 -1.75 5.50
C PHE A 215 17.14 -1.08 6.22
N LEU A 216 17.33 0.15 6.72
CA LEU A 216 16.27 0.87 7.44
C LEU A 216 15.15 1.30 6.49
N VAL A 217 15.48 1.68 5.25
CA VAL A 217 14.47 1.94 4.20
C VAL A 217 13.60 0.69 3.98
N LYS A 218 14.22 -0.48 3.79
CA LYS A 218 13.51 -1.73 3.57
C LYS A 218 12.71 -2.19 4.80
N ALA A 219 13.25 -1.98 6.00
CA ALA A 219 12.55 -2.29 7.24
C ALA A 219 11.31 -1.41 7.42
N ALA A 220 11.42 -0.10 7.14
CA ALA A 220 10.30 0.83 7.19
C ALA A 220 9.18 0.49 6.18
N ASN A 221 9.56 0.01 4.99
CA ASN A 221 8.61 -0.43 3.97
C ASN A 221 8.00 -1.82 4.24
N GLY A 222 8.37 -2.50 5.33
CA GLY A 222 7.92 -3.85 5.63
C GLY A 222 8.49 -4.93 4.70
N GLU A 223 9.52 -4.62 3.92
CA GLU A 223 10.19 -5.57 3.01
C GLU A 223 11.12 -6.53 3.76
N VAL A 224 11.50 -6.16 4.99
CA VAL A 224 12.37 -6.97 5.86
C VAL A 224 11.61 -7.30 7.15
N PRO A 225 11.35 -8.60 7.44
CA PRO A 225 10.68 -8.98 8.66
C PRO A 225 11.58 -8.74 9.88
N LEU A 226 10.98 -8.22 10.95
CA LEU A 226 11.65 -7.95 12.23
C LEU A 226 11.20 -8.90 13.36
N THR A 227 10.16 -9.71 13.12
CA THR A 227 9.60 -10.66 14.09
C THR A 227 9.32 -12.04 13.47
N GLY A 228 9.17 -13.07 14.30
CA GLY A 228 8.57 -14.36 13.94
C GLY A 228 9.49 -15.44 13.32
N THR A 229 10.70 -15.11 12.87
CA THR A 229 11.66 -16.09 12.32
C THR A 229 13.09 -15.82 12.80
N GLU A 230 13.99 -16.81 12.73
CA GLU A 230 15.42 -16.61 13.05
C GLU A 230 16.07 -15.52 12.18
N PHE A 231 15.67 -15.43 10.91
CA PHE A 231 16.09 -14.35 10.02
C PHE A 231 15.62 -12.99 10.53
N ALA A 232 14.37 -12.91 10.99
CA ALA A 232 13.81 -11.69 11.53
C ALA A 232 14.45 -11.27 12.87
N GLU A 233 14.84 -12.24 13.71
CA GLU A 233 15.63 -11.98 14.93
C GLU A 233 17.03 -11.42 14.63
N GLN A 234 17.64 -11.82 13.50
CA GLN A 234 18.89 -11.22 13.04
C GLN A 234 18.66 -9.77 12.59
N ASN A 235 17.58 -9.51 11.87
CA ASN A 235 17.21 -8.15 11.45
C ASN A 235 16.89 -7.25 12.64
N LEU A 236 16.18 -7.76 13.66
CA LEU A 236 15.93 -7.02 14.90
C LEU A 236 17.22 -6.64 15.62
N ARG A 237 18.20 -7.56 15.68
CA ARG A 237 19.53 -7.24 16.23
C ARG A 237 20.24 -6.16 15.42
N LEU A 238 20.08 -6.18 14.10
CA LEU A 238 20.64 -5.17 13.21
C LEU A 238 19.98 -3.80 13.44
N LEU A 239 18.65 -3.77 13.54
CA LEU A 239 17.86 -2.58 13.88
C LEU A 239 18.29 -1.98 15.22
N ILE A 240 18.44 -2.80 16.27
CA ILE A 240 18.95 -2.37 17.57
C ILE A 240 20.35 -1.75 17.43
N GLY A 241 21.21 -2.32 16.59
CA GLY A 241 22.53 -1.76 16.29
C GLY A 241 22.46 -0.35 15.71
N TYR A 242 21.52 -0.10 14.78
CA TYR A 242 21.34 1.21 14.15
C TYR A 242 20.85 2.30 15.10
N THR A 243 20.25 1.98 16.25
CA THR A 243 19.89 2.99 17.28
C THR A 243 21.11 3.73 17.83
N SER A 244 22.33 3.24 17.57
CA SER A 244 23.59 3.86 17.96
C SER A 244 24.50 4.20 16.75
N ASP A 245 23.93 4.30 15.55
CA ASP A 245 24.66 4.63 14.33
C ASP A 245 25.28 6.04 14.34
N ALA A 246 26.35 6.25 13.58
CA ALA A 246 26.97 7.57 13.49
C ALA A 246 26.06 8.60 12.79
N ASP A 247 25.24 8.14 11.84
CA ASP A 247 24.28 8.99 11.13
C ASP A 247 23.01 9.19 11.95
N THR A 248 22.63 10.45 12.18
CA THR A 248 21.44 10.78 12.96
C THR A 248 20.15 10.27 12.31
N SER A 249 20.05 10.28 10.97
CA SER A 249 18.87 9.75 10.28
C SER A 249 18.70 8.25 10.53
N ASN A 250 19.80 7.50 10.58
CA ASN A 250 19.75 6.07 10.90
C ASN A 250 19.32 5.83 12.34
N ARG A 251 19.83 6.62 13.30
CA ARG A 251 19.44 6.48 14.72
C ARG A 251 17.97 6.79 14.96
N ASP A 252 17.48 7.84 14.31
CA ASP A 252 16.10 8.31 14.41
C ASP A 252 15.13 7.25 13.87
N TRP A 253 15.32 6.83 12.62
CA TRP A 253 14.51 5.79 11.99
C TRP A 253 14.61 4.44 12.72
N ALA A 254 15.80 4.05 13.18
CA ALA A 254 15.94 2.81 13.92
C ALA A 254 15.20 2.84 15.26
N THR A 255 15.25 3.96 15.97
CA THR A 255 14.55 4.15 17.26
C THR A 255 13.04 4.21 17.06
N LEU A 256 12.56 4.95 16.05
CA LEU A 256 11.15 5.00 15.66
C LEU A 256 10.59 3.60 15.37
N LEU A 257 11.26 2.86 14.47
CA LEU A 257 10.83 1.51 14.11
C LEU A 257 10.87 0.58 15.32
N LEU A 258 11.91 0.65 16.14
CA LEU A 258 12.03 -0.18 17.35
C LEU A 258 10.93 0.16 18.37
N ALA A 259 10.59 1.44 18.54
CA ALA A 259 9.53 1.90 19.42
C ALA A 259 8.15 1.37 18.99
N GLY A 260 7.87 1.32 17.69
CA GLY A 260 6.60 0.83 17.15
C GLY A 260 6.40 -0.70 17.17
N LEU A 261 7.43 -1.50 17.47
CA LEU A 261 7.28 -2.96 17.56
C LEU A 261 6.62 -3.38 18.89
N GLU A 262 5.70 -4.33 18.87
CA GLU A 262 5.14 -4.93 20.11
C GLU A 262 6.16 -5.78 20.92
N ILE A 263 7.38 -5.94 20.42
CA ILE A 263 8.43 -6.70 21.12
C ILE A 263 8.90 -5.90 22.34
N ASP A 264 8.72 -6.52 23.51
CA ASP A 264 9.19 -5.99 24.79
C ASP A 264 10.16 -6.96 25.47
N THR A 265 11.44 -6.83 25.15
CA THR A 265 12.52 -7.62 25.75
C THR A 265 13.50 -6.71 26.50
N PRO A 266 14.29 -7.24 27.46
CA PRO A 266 15.31 -6.46 28.15
C PRO A 266 16.26 -5.73 27.20
N THR A 267 16.66 -6.37 26.09
CA THR A 267 17.54 -5.78 25.07
C THR A 267 16.88 -4.61 24.35
N VAL A 268 15.59 -4.71 24.02
CA VAL A 268 14.83 -3.61 23.39
C VAL A 268 14.69 -2.45 24.37
N ARG A 269 14.31 -2.72 25.62
CA ARG A 269 14.22 -1.70 26.67
C ARG A 269 15.56 -1.00 26.90
N GLU A 270 16.67 -1.74 26.93
CA GLU A 270 18.01 -1.18 27.07
C GLU A 270 18.38 -0.26 25.90
N ALA A 271 18.07 -0.67 24.66
CA ALA A 271 18.31 0.14 23.47
C ALA A 271 17.50 1.45 23.49
N LEU A 272 16.20 1.38 23.82
CA LEU A 272 15.36 2.57 23.96
C LEU A 272 15.86 3.46 25.12
N LEU A 273 16.16 2.90 26.28
CA LEU A 273 16.72 3.66 27.42
C LEU A 273 18.01 4.40 27.04
N LYS A 274 18.90 3.76 26.27
CA LYS A 274 20.10 4.40 25.75
C LYS A 274 19.76 5.55 24.81
N ALA A 275 18.82 5.35 23.88
CA ALA A 275 18.37 6.37 22.94
C ALA A 275 17.72 7.60 23.61
N THR A 276 17.13 7.47 24.80
CA THR A 276 16.67 8.65 25.59
C THR A 276 17.77 9.62 26.00
N GLN A 277 19.04 9.24 25.83
CA GLN A 277 20.21 10.09 26.10
C GLN A 277 20.89 10.59 24.82
N ASP A 278 20.29 10.39 23.64
CA ASP A 278 20.87 10.84 22.37
C ASP A 278 21.09 12.36 22.34
N CYS A 279 22.05 12.79 21.53
CA CYS A 279 22.28 14.22 21.28
C CYS A 279 21.14 14.86 20.49
N ASP A 280 20.43 14.10 19.66
CA ASP A 280 19.33 14.58 18.84
C ASP A 280 17.97 14.48 19.55
N ALA A 281 17.17 15.53 19.48
CA ALA A 281 15.89 15.61 20.19
C ALA A 281 14.81 14.69 19.61
N SER A 282 14.83 14.40 18.31
CA SER A 282 13.88 13.48 17.67
C SER A 282 14.17 12.05 18.13
N VAL A 283 15.44 11.62 18.08
CA VAL A 283 15.86 10.29 18.56
C VAL A 283 15.46 10.07 20.03
N ARG A 284 15.69 11.08 20.89
CA ARG A 284 15.26 11.00 22.30
C ARG A 284 13.74 10.86 22.43
N ALA A 285 12.97 11.62 21.65
CA ALA A 285 11.52 11.64 21.70
C ALA A 285 10.89 10.30 21.28
N GLU A 286 11.40 9.68 20.21
CA GLU A 286 10.94 8.35 19.76
C GLU A 286 11.17 7.28 20.84
N ALA A 287 12.34 7.33 21.48
CA ALA A 287 12.67 6.43 22.57
C ALA A 287 11.74 6.61 23.79
N LEU A 288 11.40 7.86 24.12
CA LEU A 288 10.48 8.17 25.22
C LEU A 288 9.07 7.66 24.94
N LEU A 289 8.56 7.81 23.71
CA LEU A 289 7.27 7.28 23.30
C LEU A 289 7.24 5.75 23.43
N GLY A 290 8.23 5.06 22.84
CA GLY A 290 8.32 3.61 22.95
C GLY A 290 8.38 3.11 24.40
N LEU A 291 9.10 3.79 25.28
CA LEU A 291 9.12 3.44 26.70
C LEU A 291 7.80 3.75 27.41
N ALA A 292 7.15 4.86 27.10
CA ALA A 292 5.89 5.26 27.72
C ALA A 292 4.76 4.26 27.46
N GLU A 293 4.67 3.74 26.23
CA GLU A 293 3.67 2.73 25.84
C GLU A 293 3.91 1.38 26.52
N ARG A 294 5.18 1.04 26.82
CA ARG A 294 5.56 -0.23 27.47
C ARG A 294 5.56 -0.16 29.00
N ASP A 295 5.95 0.99 29.55
CA ASP A 295 6.18 1.19 30.98
C ASP A 295 6.15 2.68 31.33
N SER A 296 4.94 3.20 31.54
CA SER A 296 4.71 4.60 31.89
C SER A 296 5.37 5.00 33.20
N VAL A 297 5.59 4.07 34.13
CA VAL A 297 6.26 4.32 35.41
C VAL A 297 7.75 4.58 35.20
N LEU A 298 8.39 3.76 34.35
CA LEU A 298 9.79 3.95 33.96
C LEU A 298 9.99 5.23 33.13
N ALA A 299 9.06 5.51 32.21
CA ALA A 299 9.17 6.65 31.30
C ALA A 299 8.90 8.01 31.96
N LEU A 300 8.00 8.08 32.96
CA LEU A 300 7.62 9.33 33.64
C LEU A 300 8.80 10.21 34.08
N PRO A 301 9.79 9.75 34.86
CA PRO A 301 10.91 10.59 35.25
C PRO A 301 11.79 11.03 34.06
N LEU A 302 11.79 10.27 32.97
CA LEU A 302 12.55 10.60 31.76
C LEU A 302 11.86 11.72 30.97
N VAL A 303 10.54 11.64 30.80
CA VAL A 303 9.73 12.67 30.14
C VAL A 303 9.73 13.97 30.95
N LEU A 304 9.61 13.90 32.29
CA LEU A 304 9.73 15.08 33.15
C LEU A 304 11.04 15.83 32.91
N ARG A 305 12.16 15.10 32.82
CA ARG A 305 13.47 15.68 32.55
C ARG A 305 13.58 16.23 31.13
N GLU A 306 12.98 15.57 30.15
CA GLU A 306 13.02 16.03 28.75
C GLU A 306 12.27 17.35 28.57
N LEU A 307 11.08 17.50 29.18
CA LEU A 307 10.29 18.73 29.11
C LEU A 307 10.99 19.98 29.71
N GLU A 308 12.05 19.79 30.49
CA GLU A 308 12.88 20.87 31.05
C GLU A 308 14.03 21.30 30.12
N ARG A 309 14.25 20.60 29.00
CA ARG A 309 15.28 20.98 28.02
C ARG A 309 14.84 22.20 27.20
N SER A 310 15.82 22.81 26.51
CA SER A 310 15.58 23.90 25.57
C SER A 310 14.93 23.45 24.25
N GLU A 311 15.02 22.16 23.94
CA GLU A 311 14.50 21.51 22.75
C GLU A 311 13.81 20.19 23.15
N CYS A 312 12.70 19.86 22.48
CA CYS A 312 11.95 18.62 22.67
C CYS A 312 11.45 18.15 21.30
N GLY A 313 11.66 16.87 20.98
CA GLY A 313 11.05 16.25 19.80
C GLY A 313 9.57 15.97 20.04
N TYR A 314 8.79 15.91 18.95
CA TYR A 314 7.34 15.71 18.96
C TYR A 314 6.88 14.50 19.78
N GLY A 315 7.54 13.36 19.65
CA GLY A 315 7.23 12.13 20.41
C GLY A 315 7.30 12.29 21.94
N THR A 316 7.94 13.34 22.46
CA THR A 316 7.93 13.66 23.91
C THR A 316 6.51 14.01 24.39
N PHE A 317 5.74 14.71 23.56
CA PHE A 317 4.36 15.11 23.89
C PHE A 317 3.41 13.91 23.78
N GLN A 318 3.60 13.06 22.78
CA GLN A 318 2.88 11.78 22.67
C GLN A 318 3.19 10.87 23.87
N ALA A 319 4.45 10.78 24.29
CA ALA A 319 4.82 10.04 25.49
C ALA A 319 4.14 10.60 26.74
N ALA A 320 4.08 11.93 26.89
CA ALA A 320 3.40 12.58 28.00
C ALA A 320 1.89 12.32 28.00
N HIS A 321 1.27 12.32 26.82
CA HIS A 321 -0.13 11.95 26.63
C HIS A 321 -0.38 10.49 27.03
N ALA A 322 0.43 9.55 26.55
CA ALA A 322 0.32 8.13 26.91
C ALA A 322 0.48 7.88 28.41
N ILE A 323 1.36 8.62 29.09
CA ILE A 323 1.57 8.53 30.54
C ILE A 323 0.41 9.17 31.34
N ALA A 324 -0.16 10.26 30.82
CA ALA A 324 -1.28 11.01 31.42
C ALA A 324 -1.12 11.31 32.93
N ASN A 325 0.09 11.65 33.39
CA ASN A 325 0.35 11.89 34.81
C ASN A 325 0.30 13.38 35.17
N PRO A 326 -0.44 13.80 36.22
CA PRO A 326 -0.56 15.21 36.61
C PRO A 326 0.77 15.93 36.88
N SER A 327 1.83 15.22 37.26
CA SER A 327 3.15 15.83 37.48
C SER A 327 3.77 16.42 36.21
N LEU A 328 3.34 15.99 35.02
CA LEU A 328 3.83 16.48 33.72
C LEU A 328 3.29 17.87 33.37
N LEU A 329 2.19 18.33 33.99
CA LEU A 329 1.50 19.57 33.64
C LEU A 329 2.42 20.80 33.69
N SER A 330 3.29 20.88 34.69
CA SER A 330 4.22 22.01 34.84
C SER A 330 5.20 22.10 33.66
N GLY A 331 5.72 20.95 33.22
CA GLY A 331 6.61 20.85 32.06
C GLY A 331 5.87 21.16 30.75
N LEU A 332 4.74 20.49 30.52
CA LEU A 332 3.94 20.64 29.29
C LEU A 332 3.47 22.08 29.06
N ARG A 333 3.05 22.79 30.12
CA ARG A 333 2.60 24.19 30.01
C ARG A 333 3.70 25.14 29.54
N LYS A 334 4.98 24.79 29.68
CA LYS A 334 6.10 25.58 29.13
C LYS A 334 6.18 25.52 27.62
N TRP A 335 5.54 24.53 27.00
CA TRP A 335 5.54 24.27 25.56
C TRP A 335 4.27 24.77 24.85
N LEU A 336 3.28 25.27 25.58
CA LEU A 336 2.06 25.86 25.00
C LEU A 336 2.37 26.91 23.94
N GLY A 337 1.87 26.69 22.72
CA GLY A 337 2.06 27.59 21.58
C GLY A 337 3.49 27.62 21.01
N LYS A 338 4.38 26.72 21.44
CA LYS A 338 5.76 26.62 20.96
C LYS A 338 5.99 25.51 19.93
N GLY A 339 4.96 24.74 19.59
CA GLY A 339 5.04 23.78 18.49
C GLY A 339 5.41 24.49 17.18
N SER A 340 6.31 23.91 16.40
CA SER A 340 6.72 24.47 15.10
C SER A 340 5.57 24.51 14.08
N THR A 341 4.52 23.71 14.32
CA THR A 341 3.32 23.61 13.50
C THR A 341 2.07 23.60 14.39
N PRO A 342 0.87 23.91 13.84
CA PRO A 342 -0.38 23.86 14.59
C PRO A 342 -0.66 22.50 15.25
N TRP A 343 -0.43 21.39 14.54
CA TRP A 343 -0.71 20.05 15.03
C TRP A 343 0.20 19.62 16.19
N ILE A 344 1.43 20.12 16.28
CA ILE A 344 2.27 19.90 17.47
C ILE A 344 1.66 20.61 18.68
N ASN A 345 1.09 21.80 18.48
CA ASN A 345 0.39 22.49 19.56
C ASN A 345 -0.88 21.73 19.98
N ASP A 346 -1.57 21.09 19.05
CA ASP A 346 -2.72 20.24 19.35
C ASP A 346 -2.31 19.05 20.22
N GLU A 347 -1.23 18.32 19.89
CA GLU A 347 -0.71 17.23 20.74
C GLU A 347 -0.29 17.71 22.14
N ILE A 348 0.35 18.89 22.24
CA ILE A 348 0.70 19.48 23.54
C ILE A 348 -0.58 19.75 24.37
N ASN A 349 -1.63 20.26 23.73
CA ASN A 349 -2.91 20.51 24.39
C ASN A 349 -3.58 19.20 24.81
N ASP A 350 -3.55 18.17 23.97
CA ASP A 350 -4.12 16.86 24.25
C ASP A 350 -3.40 16.18 25.42
N ALA A 351 -2.06 16.22 25.44
CA ALA A 351 -1.26 15.73 26.55
C ALA A 351 -1.60 16.45 27.88
N ILE A 352 -1.80 17.77 27.84
CA ILE A 352 -2.25 18.56 29.00
C ILE A 352 -3.64 18.10 29.45
N ALA A 353 -4.59 17.99 28.52
CA ALA A 353 -5.96 17.58 28.82
C ALA A 353 -6.02 16.19 29.45
N ALA A 354 -5.24 15.23 28.93
CA ALA A 354 -5.12 13.89 29.51
C ALA A 354 -4.60 13.92 30.95
N CYS A 355 -3.55 14.72 31.21
CA CYS A 355 -2.98 14.88 32.56
C CYS A 355 -3.95 15.59 33.53
N GLU A 356 -4.75 16.56 33.07
CA GLU A 356 -5.77 17.23 33.87
C GLU A 356 -6.94 16.29 34.21
N ALA A 357 -7.37 15.44 33.26
CA ALA A 357 -8.39 14.43 33.49
C ALA A 357 -7.96 13.39 34.54
N ALA A 358 -6.69 12.96 34.49
CA ALA A 358 -6.12 12.06 35.49
C ALA A 358 -6.00 12.70 36.88
N LEU A 359 -5.79 14.02 36.96
CA LEU A 359 -5.80 14.75 38.23
C LEU A 359 -7.19 14.82 38.84
N ALA A 360 -8.23 14.99 38.02
CA ALA A 360 -9.62 15.02 38.46
C ALA A 360 -10.18 13.65 38.89
N SER A 361 -9.49 12.57 38.52
CA SER A 361 -9.89 11.18 38.80
C SER A 361 -9.21 10.58 40.06
N ASN A 362 -8.24 11.30 40.64
CA ASN A 362 -7.59 10.99 41.93
C ASN A 362 -8.18 11.84 43.05
#